data_AF-A0A6G1RNC8-F1
#
_entry.id   AF-A0A6G1RNC8-F1
#
_cell.length_a   1.000
_cell.length_b   1.000
_cell.length_c   1.000
_cell.angle_alpha   90.00
_cell.angle_beta   90.00
_cell.angle_gamma   90.00
#
_symmetry.space_group_name_H-M   'P 1'
#
loop_
_entity.id
_entity.type
_entity.pdbx_description
1 polymer ?
#
loop_
_entity_poly.entity_id
_entity_poly.type
_entity_poly.pdbx_seq_one_letter_code
_entity_poly.pdbx_strand_id
1 'polypeptide(L)'
;QQARTMGVTNLWQILEPVRQPVNLSSLRGKTLAVDLSLWVCEAQTVKKMIGVVTKPHLRNLFFRFSFLTSMGIKLVFVMEGEAPRLKADTMSKRNEMRYGPSKKGGAPRTGRSLFKANLKECLDLLECLGVPWVQAAG
;
A
#
# COMPACT_ATOMS: atom_id res chain seq x y z
N GLN A 1 -2.95 16.22 -15.15
CA GLN A 1 -2.86 15.99 -13.70
C GLN A 1 -2.15 14.65 -13.48
N GLN A 2 -0.82 14.66 -13.36
CA GLN A 2 0.00 13.44 -13.41
C GLN A 2 -0.13 12.69 -12.08
N ALA A 3 -0.67 11.47 -12.12
CA ALA A 3 -0.66 10.58 -10.96
C ALA A 3 0.80 10.30 -10.60
N ARG A 4 1.22 10.84 -9.45
CA ARG A 4 2.61 10.78 -8.95
C ARG A 4 2.91 9.35 -8.52
N THR A 5 3.57 8.58 -9.37
CA THR A 5 3.78 7.15 -9.17
C THR A 5 4.95 6.87 -8.22
N MET A 6 4.72 5.97 -7.27
CA MET A 6 5.80 5.24 -6.60
C MET A 6 6.45 4.30 -7.62
N GLY A 7 7.75 4.00 -7.45
CA GLY A 7 8.50 3.13 -8.37
C GLY A 7 9.38 3.90 -9.34
N VAL A 8 9.74 3.25 -10.45
CA VAL A 8 10.63 3.77 -11.49
C VAL A 8 9.81 4.56 -12.52
N THR A 9 10.20 5.80 -12.79
CA THR A 9 9.53 6.68 -13.77
C THR A 9 9.54 6.04 -15.15
N ASN A 10 8.41 6.06 -15.85
CA ASN A 10 8.20 5.54 -17.21
C ASN A 10 8.42 4.03 -17.42
N LEU A 11 8.67 3.25 -16.36
CA LEU A 11 8.97 1.82 -16.49
C LEU A 11 7.82 1.05 -17.16
N TRP A 12 6.57 1.34 -16.80
CA TRP A 12 5.41 0.64 -17.36
C TRP A 12 5.25 0.88 -18.87
N GLN A 13 5.52 2.09 -19.36
CA GLN A 13 5.49 2.40 -20.80
C GLN A 13 6.55 1.62 -21.57
N ILE A 14 7.73 1.41 -20.97
CA ILE A 14 8.81 0.62 -21.58
C ILE A 14 8.44 -0.87 -21.61
N LEU A 15 7.81 -1.38 -20.54
CA LEU A 15 7.43 -2.79 -20.43
C LEU A 15 6.12 -3.15 -21.14
N GLU A 16 5.35 -2.16 -21.61
CA GLU A 16 4.06 -2.36 -22.26
C GLU A 16 4.09 -3.39 -23.41
N PRO A 17 5.09 -3.41 -24.33
CA PRO A 17 5.12 -4.37 -25.43
C PRO A 17 5.31 -5.83 -25.00
N VAL A 18 5.82 -6.08 -23.79
CA VAL A 18 6.11 -7.43 -23.27
C VAL A 18 5.10 -7.88 -22.20
N ARG A 19 4.08 -7.07 -21.90
CA ARG A 19 3.05 -7.43 -20.91
C ARG A 19 2.25 -8.65 -21.36
N GLN A 20 1.86 -9.49 -20.42
CA GLN A 20 1.01 -10.65 -20.67
C GLN A 20 -0.26 -10.55 -19.81
N PRO A 21 -1.47 -10.54 -20.39
CA PRO A 21 -2.70 -10.57 -19.62
C PRO A 21 -2.88 -11.94 -18.97
N VAL A 22 -3.23 -11.96 -17.69
CA VAL A 22 -3.44 -13.19 -16.92
C VAL A 22 -4.84 -13.17 -16.32
N ASN A 23 -5.60 -14.24 -16.52
CA ASN A 23 -6.90 -14.41 -15.87
C ASN A 23 -6.68 -14.73 -14.38
N LEU A 24 -7.41 -14.05 -13.49
CA LEU A 24 -7.34 -14.31 -12.05
C LEU A 24 -7.66 -15.78 -11.69
N SER A 25 -8.50 -16.47 -12.47
CA SER A 25 -8.79 -17.90 -12.25
C SER A 25 -7.54 -18.79 -12.35
N SER A 26 -6.56 -18.40 -13.18
CA SER A 26 -5.28 -19.13 -13.33
C SER A 26 -4.38 -19.02 -12.09
N LEU A 27 -4.71 -18.12 -11.16
CA LEU A 27 -4.00 -17.94 -9.89
C LEU A 27 -4.56 -18.82 -8.76
N ARG A 28 -5.65 -19.57 -9.00
CA ARG A 28 -6.22 -20.48 -8.01
C ARG A 28 -5.16 -21.46 -7.50
N GLY A 29 -5.08 -21.59 -6.17
CA GLY A 29 -4.11 -22.43 -5.49
C GLY A 29 -2.70 -21.83 -5.37
N LYS A 30 -2.39 -20.72 -6.07
CA LYS A 30 -1.12 -20.02 -5.93
C LYS A 30 -1.10 -19.15 -4.67
N THR A 31 0.10 -18.93 -4.15
CA THR A 31 0.37 -18.00 -3.05
C THR A 31 0.92 -16.69 -3.62
N LEU A 32 0.29 -15.57 -3.28
CA LEU A 32 0.72 -14.23 -3.69
C LEU A 32 1.23 -13.44 -2.49
N ALA A 33 2.42 -12.86 -2.63
CA ALA A 33 2.91 -11.83 -1.73
C ALA A 33 2.23 -10.50 -2.09
N VAL A 34 1.59 -9.86 -1.13
CA VAL A 34 0.87 -8.59 -1.31
C VAL A 34 1.59 -7.49 -0.56
N ASP A 35 2.01 -6.45 -1.29
CA ASP A 35 2.54 -5.23 -0.68
C ASP A 35 1.41 -4.49 0.06
N LEU A 36 1.46 -4.50 1.39
CA LEU A 36 0.44 -3.89 2.23
C LEU A 36 0.49 -2.36 2.19
N SER A 37 1.69 -1.76 2.09
CA SER A 37 1.85 -0.30 2.09
C SER A 37 1.19 0.33 0.87
N LEU A 38 1.32 -0.33 -0.28
CA LEU A 38 0.69 0.11 -1.52
C LEU A 38 -0.83 0.09 -1.43
N TRP A 39 -1.44 -0.97 -0.86
CA TRP A 39 -2.90 -1.03 -0.69
C TRP A 39 -3.42 0.01 0.28
N VAL A 40 -2.72 0.25 1.39
CA VAL A 40 -3.08 1.30 2.35
C VAL A 40 -2.97 2.68 1.71
N CYS A 41 -1.89 2.96 0.98
CA CYS A 41 -1.72 4.22 0.26
C CYS A 41 -2.82 4.43 -0.79
N GLU A 42 -3.12 3.40 -1.58
CA GLU A 42 -4.14 3.47 -2.63
C GLU A 42 -5.52 3.81 -2.04
N ALA A 43 -5.91 3.15 -0.94
CA ALA A 43 -7.20 3.36 -0.29
C ALA A 43 -7.40 4.83 0.16
N GLN A 44 -6.33 5.53 0.51
CA GLN A 44 -6.38 6.96 0.89
C GLN A 44 -6.57 7.90 -0.32
N THR A 45 -6.30 7.43 -1.54
CA THR A 45 -6.38 8.26 -2.76
C THR A 45 -7.72 8.16 -3.50
N VAL A 46 -8.60 7.23 -3.10
CA VAL A 46 -9.90 7.01 -3.74
C VAL A 46 -10.85 8.16 -3.39
N LYS A 47 -10.95 9.17 -4.27
CA LYS A 47 -11.77 10.39 -4.04
C LYS A 47 -13.19 10.12 -3.57
N LYS A 48 -13.85 9.08 -4.12
CA LYS A 48 -15.23 8.69 -3.77
C LYS A 48 -15.38 8.20 -2.31
N MET A 49 -14.29 7.80 -1.66
CA MET A 49 -14.31 7.32 -0.27
C MET A 49 -13.99 8.44 0.73
N ILE A 50 -13.37 9.54 0.30
CA ILE A 50 -12.97 10.64 1.18
C ILE A 50 -14.21 11.29 1.78
N GLY A 51 -14.31 11.32 3.10
CA GLY A 51 -15.46 11.89 3.84
C GLY A 51 -16.71 11.01 3.86
N VAL A 52 -16.72 9.89 3.13
CA VAL A 52 -17.85 8.94 3.07
C VAL A 52 -17.53 7.67 3.85
N VAL A 53 -16.30 7.16 3.75
CA VAL A 53 -15.85 5.95 4.43
C VAL A 53 -14.86 6.34 5.53
N THR A 54 -15.15 5.98 6.78
CA THR A 54 -14.31 6.33 7.94
C THR A 54 -12.92 5.71 7.88
N LYS A 55 -12.83 4.42 7.52
CA LYS A 55 -11.57 3.66 7.47
C LYS A 55 -11.44 2.93 6.13
N PRO A 56 -11.13 3.65 5.03
CA PRO A 56 -11.09 3.06 3.68
C PRO A 56 -10.01 1.98 3.54
N HIS A 57 -8.90 2.07 4.29
CA HIS A 57 -7.84 1.06 4.31
C HIS A 57 -8.33 -0.29 4.83
N LEU A 58 -9.05 -0.32 5.97
CA LEU A 58 -9.61 -1.56 6.52
C LEU A 58 -10.70 -2.13 5.62
N ARG A 59 -11.62 -1.29 5.15
CA ARG A 59 -12.70 -1.69 4.25
C ARG A 59 -12.13 -2.37 3.00
N ASN A 60 -11.20 -1.71 2.32
CA ASN A 60 -10.66 -2.24 1.07
C ASN A 60 -9.80 -3.47 1.29
N LEU A 61 -9.00 -3.52 2.37
CA LEU A 61 -8.23 -4.69 2.73
C LEU A 61 -9.14 -5.91 2.92
N PHE A 62 -10.19 -5.78 3.75
CA PHE A 62 -11.14 -6.85 4.02
C PHE A 62 -11.78 -7.39 2.74
N PHE A 63 -12.34 -6.51 1.91
CA PHE A 63 -13.04 -6.96 0.69
C PHE A 63 -12.10 -7.54 -0.36
N ARG A 64 -10.88 -7.01 -0.52
CA ARG A 64 -9.91 -7.57 -1.46
C ARG A 64 -9.41 -8.93 -1.01
N PHE A 65 -9.08 -9.05 0.28
CA PHE A 65 -8.72 -10.32 0.89
C PHE A 65 -9.83 -11.36 0.66
N SER A 66 -11.07 -11.02 1.03
CA SER A 66 -12.22 -11.92 0.90
C SER A 66 -12.48 -12.33 -0.55
N PHE A 67 -12.39 -11.39 -1.49
CA PHE A 67 -12.56 -11.67 -2.93
C PHE A 67 -11.48 -12.59 -3.49
N LEU A 68 -10.21 -12.34 -3.20
CA LEU A 68 -9.11 -13.15 -3.73
C LEU A 68 -9.08 -14.55 -3.10
N THR A 69 -9.35 -14.64 -1.80
CA THR A 69 -9.38 -15.94 -1.11
C THR A 69 -10.60 -16.78 -1.46
N SER A 70 -11.76 -16.18 -1.75
CA SER A 70 -12.92 -16.92 -2.25
C SER A 70 -12.68 -17.55 -3.64
N MET A 71 -11.74 -17.00 -4.42
CA MET A 71 -11.23 -17.60 -5.65
C MET A 71 -10.19 -18.70 -5.44
N GLY A 72 -9.85 -19.03 -4.19
CA GLY A 72 -8.83 -20.02 -3.84
C GLY A 72 -7.40 -19.53 -3.99
N ILE A 73 -7.16 -18.21 -4.03
CA ILE A 73 -5.82 -17.61 -4.03
C ILE A 73 -5.37 -17.48 -2.57
N LYS A 74 -4.14 -17.93 -2.27
CA LYS A 74 -3.54 -17.78 -0.94
C LYS A 74 -2.79 -16.46 -0.88
N LEU A 75 -2.94 -15.69 0.18
CA LEU A 75 -2.29 -14.39 0.33
C LEU A 75 -1.33 -14.40 1.52
N VAL A 76 -0.16 -13.79 1.33
CA VAL A 76 0.77 -13.43 2.40
C VAL A 76 1.03 -11.93 2.27
N PHE A 77 0.75 -11.17 3.32
CA PHE A 77 0.95 -9.72 3.29
C PHE A 77 2.38 -9.34 3.69
N VAL A 78 2.96 -8.38 3.01
CA VAL A 78 4.32 -7.89 3.25
C VAL A 78 4.23 -6.46 3.76
N MET A 79 4.69 -6.24 4.99
CA MET A 79 4.82 -4.91 5.58
C MET A 79 6.18 -4.30 5.19
N GLU A 80 6.20 -2.99 4.93
CA GLU A 80 7.42 -2.24 4.67
C GLU A 80 8.34 -2.21 5.89
N GLY A 81 9.62 -2.55 5.67
CA GLY A 81 10.71 -2.42 6.63
C GLY A 81 11.24 -1.01 6.80
N GLU A 82 12.41 -0.92 7.40
CA GLU A 82 13.10 0.36 7.55
C GLU A 82 13.64 0.82 6.19
N ALA A 83 13.22 2.01 5.77
CA ALA A 83 13.62 2.51 4.47
C ALA A 83 15.15 2.75 4.41
N PRO A 84 15.84 2.31 3.35
CA PRO A 84 17.29 2.48 3.24
C PRO A 84 17.64 3.97 3.13
N ARG A 85 18.82 4.36 3.64
CA ARG A 85 19.27 5.76 3.67
C ARG A 85 19.21 6.45 2.30
N LEU A 86 19.52 5.72 1.23
CA LEU A 86 19.46 6.21 -0.14
C LEU A 86 18.05 6.71 -0.55
N LYS A 87 16.98 6.19 0.08
CA LYS A 87 15.59 6.58 -0.20
C LYS A 87 15.16 7.83 0.57
N ALA A 88 15.95 8.33 1.53
CA ALA A 88 15.58 9.40 2.45
C ALA A 88 15.18 10.69 1.74
N ASP A 89 16.02 11.19 0.82
CA ASP A 89 15.77 12.43 0.08
C ASP A 89 14.51 12.35 -0.77
N THR A 90 14.32 11.21 -1.42
CA THR A 90 13.15 10.96 -2.26
C THR A 90 11.88 10.93 -1.40
N MET A 91 11.95 10.33 -0.20
CA MET A 91 10.84 10.33 0.75
C MET A 91 10.53 11.71 1.31
N SER A 92 11.55 12.54 1.61
CA SER A 92 11.35 13.92 2.07
C SER A 92 10.63 14.74 1.01
N LYS A 93 11.14 14.74 -0.22
CA LYS A 93 10.52 15.44 -1.36
C LYS A 93 9.07 15.01 -1.58
N ARG A 94 8.78 13.70 -1.49
CA ARG A 94 7.40 13.18 -1.62
C ARG A 94 6.50 13.65 -0.47
N ASN A 95 6.98 13.64 0.76
CA ASN A 95 6.22 14.10 1.91
C ASN A 95 5.90 15.58 1.81
N GLU A 96 6.88 16.42 1.46
CA GLU A 96 6.69 17.85 1.24
C GLU A 96 5.65 18.13 0.14
N MET A 97 5.71 17.39 -0.97
CA MET A 97 4.73 17.52 -2.04
C MET A 97 3.31 17.06 -1.67
N ARG A 98 3.15 16.15 -0.70
CA ARG A 98 1.84 15.60 -0.27
C ARG A 98 1.22 16.40 0.86
N TYR A 99 2.01 16.83 1.82
CA TYR A 99 1.54 17.42 3.08
C TYR A 99 1.98 18.88 3.27
N GLY A 100 2.74 19.43 2.31
CA GLY A 100 3.36 20.75 2.43
C GLY A 100 4.67 20.72 3.20
N PRO A 101 5.38 21.87 3.26
CA PRO A 101 6.64 21.98 4.00
C PRO A 101 6.43 21.71 5.49
N SER A 102 7.37 20.98 6.10
CA SER A 102 7.36 20.71 7.53
C SER A 102 7.55 22.02 8.30
N LYS A 103 6.54 22.46 9.06
CA LYS A 103 6.67 23.66 9.92
C LYS A 103 7.74 23.39 10.99
N LYS A 104 8.85 24.13 10.95
CA LYS A 104 9.87 24.13 12.02
C LYS A 104 9.24 24.75 13.27
N GLY A 105 9.01 23.98 14.33
CA GLY A 105 8.56 24.51 15.63
C GLY A 105 7.58 23.65 16.44
N GLY A 106 7.14 22.49 15.94
CA GLY A 106 6.30 21.56 16.71
C GLY A 106 6.66 20.10 16.40
N ALA A 107 6.32 19.19 17.33
CA ALA A 107 6.51 17.75 17.12
C ALA A 107 5.92 17.34 15.75
N PRO A 108 6.67 16.64 14.87
CA PRO A 108 6.23 16.43 13.50
C PRO A 108 5.08 15.41 13.49
N ARG A 109 3.82 15.87 13.51
CA ARG A 109 2.69 15.03 13.05
C ARG A 109 2.72 14.95 11.54
N THR A 110 3.75 14.29 11.03
CA THR A 110 3.95 14.03 9.60
C THR A 110 2.93 12.99 9.14
N GLY A 111 2.48 13.04 7.89
CA GLY A 111 1.58 12.00 7.33
C GLY A 111 2.10 10.57 7.48
N ARG A 112 3.39 10.39 7.80
CA ARG A 112 4.00 9.11 8.16
C ARG A 112 3.46 8.53 9.48
N SER A 113 3.12 9.33 10.48
CA SER A 113 2.56 8.81 11.74
C SER A 113 1.15 8.24 11.52
N LEU A 114 0.32 8.94 10.74
CA LEU A 114 -0.99 8.44 10.33
C LEU A 114 -0.88 7.19 9.45
N PHE A 115 0.06 7.20 8.49
CA PHE A 115 0.29 6.03 7.64
C PHE A 115 0.72 4.80 8.45
N LYS A 116 1.66 4.96 9.41
CA LYS A 116 2.05 3.87 10.32
C LYS A 116 0.89 3.40 11.19
N ALA A 117 0.02 4.31 11.65
CA ALA A 117 -1.18 3.93 12.40
C ALA A 117 -2.15 3.09 11.53
N ASN A 118 -2.41 3.52 10.29
CA ASN A 118 -3.25 2.76 9.36
C ASN A 118 -2.67 1.38 9.03
N LEU A 119 -1.34 1.28 8.85
CA LEU A 119 -0.67 0.00 8.70
C LEU A 119 -0.91 -0.91 9.90
N LYS A 120 -0.74 -0.40 11.12
CA LYS A 120 -0.98 -1.16 12.34
C LYS A 120 -2.41 -1.70 12.40
N GLU A 121 -3.42 -0.86 12.15
CA GLU A 121 -4.81 -1.32 12.12
C GLU A 121 -5.04 -2.42 11.06
N CYS A 122 -4.37 -2.34 9.91
CA CYS A 122 -4.44 -3.37 8.89
C CYS A 122 -3.82 -4.70 9.36
N LEU A 123 -2.73 -4.67 10.11
CA LEU A 123 -2.12 -5.87 10.68
C LEU A 123 -3.03 -6.51 11.73
N ASP A 124 -3.59 -5.70 12.63
CA ASP A 124 -4.54 -6.18 13.64
C ASP A 124 -5.73 -6.91 12.96
N LEU A 125 -6.22 -6.38 11.82
CA LEU A 125 -7.24 -7.04 11.02
C LEU A 125 -6.75 -8.37 10.40
N LEU A 126 -5.54 -8.41 9.85
CA LEU A 126 -4.98 -9.63 9.27
C LEU A 126 -4.80 -10.73 10.33
N GLU A 127 -4.36 -10.37 11.53
CA GLU A 127 -4.26 -11.26 12.68
C GLU A 127 -5.63 -11.81 13.09
N CYS A 128 -6.64 -10.94 13.19
CA CYS A 128 -8.02 -11.36 13.46
C CYS A 128 -8.57 -12.34 12.42
N LEU A 129 -8.15 -12.20 11.16
CA LEU A 129 -8.56 -13.06 10.06
C LEU A 129 -7.70 -14.33 9.92
N GLY A 130 -6.66 -14.51 10.75
CA GLY A 130 -5.73 -15.63 10.66
C GLY A 130 -4.87 -15.62 9.39
N VAL A 131 -4.60 -14.44 8.82
CA VAL A 131 -3.87 -14.28 7.57
C VAL A 131 -2.39 -14.02 7.85
N PRO A 132 -1.47 -14.78 7.22
CA PRO A 132 -0.05 -14.59 7.44
C PRO A 132 0.43 -13.25 6.87
N TRP A 133 1.31 -12.60 7.63
CA TRP A 133 2.05 -11.44 7.17
C TRP A 133 3.51 -11.51 7.62
N VAL A 134 4.38 -10.83 6.88
CA VAL A 134 5.81 -10.73 7.16
C VAL A 134 6.29 -9.29 7.09
N GLN A 135 7.32 -8.98 7.87
CA GLN A 135 8.00 -7.69 7.86
C GLN A 135 9.21 -7.77 6.92
N ALA A 136 9.25 -6.93 5.88
CA ALA A 136 10.45 -6.81 5.05
C ALA A 136 11.60 -6.15 5.83
N ALA A 137 12.85 -6.42 5.46
CA ALA A 137 14.02 -5.84 6.11
C ALA A 137 14.22 -4.35 5.78
N GLY A 138 14.00 -3.97 4.51
CA GLY A 138 14.23 -2.62 4.00
C GLY A 138 14.73 -2.61 2.56
#